data_AF-A0A7J7C3A4-F1
#
_entry.id   AF-A0A7J7C3A4-F1
#
_cell.length_a   1.000
_cell.length_b   1.000
_cell.length_c   1.000
_cell.angle_alpha   90.00
_cell.angle_beta   90.00
_cell.angle_gamma   90.00
#
_symmetry.space_group_name_H-M   'P 1'
#
loop_
_entity.id
_entity.type
_entity.pdbx_description
1 polymer ?
#
loop_
_entity_poly.entity_id
_entity_poly.type
_entity_poly.pdbx_seq_one_letter_code
_entity_poly.pdbx_strand_id
1 'polypeptide(L)'
;MKELCNGFRLLMDEEKGMITFESLKRKSGWLGLKDMSDEEVMCMIREGDLDGDGSLDEMEFCTLMFRLSPALMRDSDQLLAEAIDFQF
;
A
#
# COMPACT_ATOMS: atom_id res chain seq x y z
N MET A 1 -12.24 2.11 7.62
CA MET A 1 -11.98 3.46 7.07
C MET A 1 -10.91 4.22 7.86
N LYS A 2 -11.01 4.36 9.20
CA LYS A 2 -9.98 5.07 10.00
C LYS A 2 -8.55 4.54 9.83
N GLU A 3 -8.38 3.23 9.67
CA GLU A 3 -7.05 2.63 9.48
C GLU A 3 -6.41 3.01 8.13
N LEU A 4 -7.20 3.10 7.06
CA LEU A 4 -6.72 3.54 5.75
C LEU A 4 -6.31 5.01 5.78
N CYS A 5 -7.11 5.88 6.39
CA CYS A 5 -6.75 7.29 6.57
C CYS A 5 -5.48 7.44 7.43
N ASN A 6 -5.31 6.62 8.47
CA ASN A 6 -4.10 6.62 9.28
C ASN A 6 -2.88 6.12 8.49
N GLY A 7 -3.03 5.07 7.69
CA GLY A 7 -1.99 4.57 6.80
C GLY A 7 -1.60 5.60 5.74
N PHE A 8 -2.58 6.26 5.14
CA PHE A 8 -2.38 7.37 4.20
C PHE A 8 -1.57 8.48 4.87
N ARG A 9 -1.99 8.95 6.05
CA ARG A 9 -1.27 10.00 6.80
C ARG A 9 0.13 9.59 7.22
N LEU A 10 0.34 8.30 7.45
CA LEU A 10 1.65 7.78 7.77
C LEU A 10 2.56 7.76 6.55
N LEU A 11 2.04 7.51 5.35
CA LEU A 11 2.80 7.40 4.10
C LEU A 11 2.90 8.70 3.30
N MET A 12 2.00 9.65 3.50
CA MET A 12 1.92 10.89 2.73
C MET A 12 3.11 11.81 2.99
N ASP A 13 3.42 12.61 2.00
CA ASP A 13 4.31 13.76 2.09
C ASP A 13 3.59 14.89 2.84
N GLU A 14 4.21 15.42 3.90
CA GLU A 14 3.60 16.44 4.76
C GLU A 14 3.51 17.80 4.07
N GLU A 15 4.40 18.10 3.14
CA GLU A 15 4.42 19.37 2.41
C GLU A 15 3.43 19.36 1.25
N LYS A 16 3.33 18.23 0.54
CA LYS A 16 2.44 18.12 -0.63
C LYS A 16 1.02 17.67 -0.30
N GLY A 17 0.82 17.01 0.84
CA GLY A 17 -0.50 16.48 1.19
C GLY A 17 -0.87 15.18 0.45
N MET A 18 0.08 14.55 -0.24
CA MET A 18 -0.14 13.38 -1.11
C MET A 18 0.98 12.35 -0.92
N ILE A 19 0.72 11.08 -1.25
CA ILE A 19 1.77 10.05 -1.23
C ILE A 19 2.58 10.17 -2.52
N THR A 20 3.82 10.61 -2.39
CA THR A 20 4.79 10.65 -3.48
C THR A 20 5.65 9.39 -3.49
N PHE A 21 6.30 9.11 -4.62
CA PHE A 21 7.32 8.05 -4.71
C PHE A 21 8.36 8.15 -3.58
N GLU A 22 8.88 9.35 -3.31
CA GLU A 22 9.90 9.56 -2.28
C GLU A 22 9.35 9.36 -0.87
N SER A 23 8.12 9.83 -0.59
CA SER A 23 7.50 9.64 0.71
C SER A 23 7.18 8.17 0.95
N LEU A 24 6.60 7.50 -0.04
CA LEU A 24 6.28 6.07 0.03
C LEU A 24 7.54 5.24 0.26
N LYS A 25 8.61 5.44 -0.53
CA LYS A 25 9.89 4.72 -0.38
C LYS A 25 10.54 4.94 0.99
N ARG A 26 10.49 6.16 1.51
CA ARG A 26 11.11 6.49 2.80
C ARG A 26 10.33 5.89 3.96
N LYS A 27 9.01 5.93 3.89
CA LYS A 27 8.10 5.55 4.98
C LYS A 27 7.68 4.07 4.91
N SER A 28 7.78 3.42 3.75
CA SER A 28 7.60 1.97 3.60
C SER A 28 8.61 1.18 4.46
N GLY A 29 9.83 1.69 4.60
CA GLY A 29 10.84 1.12 5.49
C GLY A 29 10.43 1.10 6.97
N TRP A 30 9.52 1.99 7.39
CA TRP A 30 9.02 2.06 8.78
C TRP A 30 7.90 1.04 9.03
N LEU A 31 7.21 0.63 7.96
CA LEU A 31 6.15 -0.38 7.99
C LEU A 31 6.67 -1.82 7.86
N GLY A 32 8.00 -2.01 7.88
CA GLY A 32 8.61 -3.32 7.68
C GLY A 32 8.62 -3.79 6.23
N LEU A 33 8.17 -2.95 5.28
CA LEU A 33 8.25 -3.19 3.83
C LEU A 33 9.64 -2.82 3.29
N LYS A 34 10.68 -3.14 4.05
CA LYS A 34 12.05 -2.64 3.88
C LYS A 34 12.72 -3.07 2.57
N ASP A 35 12.15 -4.06 1.89
CA ASP A 35 12.68 -4.65 0.67
C ASP A 35 11.90 -4.25 -0.59
N MET A 36 11.03 -3.23 -0.51
CA MET A 36 10.40 -2.68 -1.70
C MET A 36 11.44 -1.98 -2.59
N SER A 37 11.61 -2.52 -3.78
CA SER A 37 12.42 -1.96 -4.85
C SER A 37 11.80 -0.67 -5.42
N ASP A 38 12.62 0.14 -6.07
CA ASP A 38 12.17 1.38 -6.72
C ASP A 38 11.11 1.06 -7.79
N GLU A 39 11.25 -0.08 -8.46
CA GLU A 39 10.30 -0.61 -9.42
C GLU A 39 8.94 -0.93 -8.77
N GLU A 40 8.93 -1.56 -7.60
CA GLU A 40 7.69 -1.89 -6.88
C GLU A 40 6.98 -0.63 -6.36
N VAL A 41 7.73 0.32 -5.81
CA VAL A 41 7.17 1.61 -5.36
C VAL A 41 6.60 2.39 -6.55
N MET A 42 7.30 2.44 -7.69
CA MET A 42 6.78 3.06 -8.90
C MET A 42 5.54 2.33 -9.43
N CYS A 43 5.52 1.00 -9.38
CA CYS A 43 4.37 0.21 -9.80
C CYS A 43 3.14 0.54 -8.94
N MET A 44 3.30 0.63 -7.62
CA MET A 44 2.22 1.01 -6.71
C MET A 44 1.67 2.41 -6.98
N ILE A 45 2.55 3.40 -7.19
CA ILE A 45 2.14 4.76 -7.56
C ILE A 45 1.34 4.69 -8.88
N ARG A 46 1.91 4.08 -9.93
CA ARG A 46 1.25 4.01 -11.25
C ARG A 46 -0.08 3.26 -11.27
N GLU A 47 -0.24 2.26 -10.43
CA GLU A 47 -1.48 1.48 -10.36
C GLU A 47 -2.60 2.22 -9.62
N GLY A 48 -2.23 3.10 -8.69
CA GLY A 48 -3.18 3.90 -7.90
C GLY A 48 -3.45 5.30 -8.47
N ASP A 49 -2.51 5.85 -9.23
CA ASP A 49 -2.56 7.19 -9.83
C ASP A 49 -3.55 7.19 -11.00
N LEU A 50 -4.74 7.76 -10.76
CA LEU A 50 -5.85 7.76 -11.73
C LEU A 50 -5.88 9.05 -12.54
N ASP A 51 -5.32 10.14 -12.00
CA ASP A 51 -5.29 11.44 -12.67
C ASP A 51 -3.98 11.72 -13.43
N GLY A 52 -2.94 10.94 -13.17
CA GLY A 52 -1.63 10.99 -13.83
C GLY A 52 -0.69 12.05 -13.25
N ASP A 53 -0.90 12.53 -12.03
CA ASP A 53 -0.06 13.56 -11.39
C ASP A 53 1.26 13.01 -10.82
N GLY A 54 1.42 11.67 -10.81
CA GLY A 54 2.61 10.98 -10.32
C GLY A 54 2.66 10.84 -8.78
N SER A 55 1.55 11.09 -8.11
CA SER A 55 1.34 10.95 -6.67
C SER A 55 0.03 10.17 -6.41
N LEU A 56 -0.27 9.88 -5.14
CA LEU A 56 -1.57 9.33 -4.76
C LEU A 56 -2.24 10.28 -3.76
N ASP A 57 -3.46 10.69 -4.08
CA ASP A 57 -4.33 11.34 -3.12
C ASP A 57 -5.00 10.33 -2.15
N GLU A 58 -5.76 10.83 -1.17
CA GLU A 58 -6.41 9.97 -0.17
C GLU A 58 -7.43 9.01 -0.81
N MET A 59 -8.13 9.45 -1.84
CA MET A 59 -9.17 8.69 -2.53
C MET A 59 -8.56 7.61 -3.43
N GLU A 60 -7.51 7.94 -4.16
CA GLU A 60 -6.71 7.04 -4.99
C GLU A 60 -6.04 5.96 -4.15
N PHE A 61 -5.41 6.35 -3.03
CA PHE A 61 -4.83 5.40 -2.09
C PHE A 61 -5.88 4.45 -1.51
N CYS A 62 -7.04 4.98 -1.07
CA CYS A 62 -8.12 4.14 -0.56
C CYS A 62 -8.65 3.19 -1.64
N THR A 63 -8.76 3.66 -2.88
CA THR A 63 -9.21 2.87 -4.03
C THR A 63 -8.21 1.76 -4.35
N LEU A 64 -6.92 2.07 -4.40
CA LEU A 64 -5.84 1.10 -4.58
C LEU A 64 -5.87 0.03 -3.49
N MET A 65 -5.94 0.44 -2.21
CA MET A 65 -6.02 -0.48 -1.08
C MET A 65 -7.29 -1.34 -1.11
N PHE A 66 -8.42 -0.78 -1.55
CA PHE A 66 -9.65 -1.54 -1.73
C PHE A 66 -9.58 -2.52 -2.91
N ARG A 67 -8.85 -2.20 -3.99
CA ARG A 67 -8.59 -3.12 -5.11
C ARG A 67 -7.62 -4.24 -4.72
N LEU A 68 -6.64 -3.92 -3.88
CA LEU A 68 -5.69 -4.88 -3.35
C LEU A 68 -6.31 -5.74 -2.24
N SER A 69 -7.29 -5.24 -1.47
CA SER A 69 -7.92 -5.98 -0.37
C SER A 69 -8.53 -7.32 -0.77
N PRO A 70 -9.28 -7.48 -1.88
CA PRO A 70 -9.72 -8.79 -2.35
C PRO A 70 -8.57 -9.72 -2.74
N ALA A 71 -7.47 -9.19 -3.27
CA ALA A 71 -6.29 -9.97 -3.65
C ALA A 71 -5.48 -10.40 -2.41
N LEU A 72 -5.20 -9.46 -1.50
CA LEU A 72 -4.57 -9.69 -0.20
C LEU A 72 -5.41 -10.60 0.70
N MET A 73 -6.74 -10.49 0.68
CA MET A 73 -7.63 -11.39 1.43
C MET A 73 -7.58 -12.82 0.89
N ARG A 74 -7.56 -13.01 -0.44
CA ARG A 74 -7.40 -14.35 -1.05
C ARG A 74 -6.07 -14.98 -0.67
N ASP A 75 -4.98 -14.22 -0.71
CA ASP A 75 -3.66 -14.74 -0.35
C ASP A 75 -3.54 -14.97 1.16
N SER A 76 -4.14 -14.11 2.00
CA SER A 76 -4.16 -14.31 3.45
C SER A 76 -5.02 -15.49 3.89
N ASP A 77 -6.14 -15.77 3.21
CA ASP A 77 -6.97 -16.96 3.45
C ASP A 77 -6.21 -18.24 3.07
N GLN A 78 -5.42 -18.19 1.99
CA GLN A 78 -4.60 -19.31 1.56
C GLN A 78 -3.42 -19.58 2.51
N LEU A 79 -2.73 -18.53 2.97
CA LEU A 79 -1.65 -18.65 3.95
C LEU A 79 -2.16 -19.10 5.32
N LEU A 80 -3.35 -18.66 5.74
CA LEU A 80 -3.99 -19.15 6.96
C LEU A 80 -4.43 -20.60 6.83
N ALA A 81 -4.97 -21.01 5.67
CA ALA A 81 -5.31 -22.41 5.42
C ALA A 81 -4.07 -23.31 5.46
N GLU A 82 -2.97 -22.91 4.82
CA GLU A 82 -1.70 -23.64 4.86
C GLU A 82 -1.11 -23.69 6.28
N ALA A 83 -1.15 -22.58 7.03
CA ALA A 83 -0.63 -22.54 8.40
C ALA A 83 -1.42 -23.39 9.39
N ILE A 84 -2.73 -23.60 9.16
CA ILE A 84 -3.59 -24.46 9.98
C ILE A 84 -3.39 -25.95 9.62
N ASP A 85 -3.06 -26.26 8.37
CA ASP A 85 -2.83 -27.64 7.92
C ASP A 85 -1.52 -28.25 8.46
N PHE A 86 -0.56 -27.42 8.90
CA PHE A 86 0.68 -27.87 9.55
C PHE A 86 0.55 -28.25 11.04
N GLN A 87 -0.67 -28.32 11.59
CA GLN A 87 -0.92 -28.68 12.99
C GLN A 87 -1.54 -30.08 13.23
N PHE A 88 -1.61 -30.94 12.22
CA PHE A 88 -1.96 -32.37 12.39
C PHE A 88 -0.98 -33.32 11.70
#